data_AF-A0AAV8DME9-F1
#
_entry.id   AF-A0AAV8DME9-F1
#
_cell.length_a   1.000
_cell.length_b   1.000
_cell.length_c   1.000
_cell.angle_alpha   90.00
_cell.angle_beta   90.00
_cell.angle_gamma   90.00
#
_symmetry.space_group_name_H-M   'P 1'
#
loop_
_entity.id
_entity.type
_entity.pdbx_description
1 polymer ?
#
loop_
_entity_poly.entity_id
_entity_poly.type
_entity_poly.pdbx_seq_one_letter_code
_entity_poly.pdbx_strand_id
1 'polypeptide(L)'
;MAAEKNLRGVLRSQVDRSLSKDSIVIVDSLNNIKGYRYELWCLARASGIRYCVVFCDTEVDQCREWNDKRREIGQLAYDTNIFEDLARRFERPDSRNRWDSPLFELFPSRDDSERTSTVIEEAVSYLTKKVDSKTRDVKVLQPTIATQTAVKTEANTLYEMDKATQEVINAIVEAQSSGFGATVDKVTIGPDLPSISFFFC
;
A
#
# COMPACT_ATOMS: atom_id res chain seq x y z
N MET A 1 -8.20 17.04 16.08
CA MET A 1 -7.61 15.68 15.98
C MET A 1 -8.48 14.67 15.23
N ALA A 2 -9.76 14.46 15.56
CA ALA A 2 -10.59 13.45 14.88
C ALA A 2 -10.78 13.71 13.37
N ALA A 3 -11.09 14.96 12.99
CA ALA A 3 -11.24 15.35 11.58
C ALA A 3 -9.96 15.12 10.75
N GLU A 4 -8.79 15.51 11.28
CA GLU A 4 -7.49 15.29 10.63
C GLU A 4 -7.18 13.79 10.45
N LYS A 5 -7.48 12.98 11.46
CA LYS A 5 -7.33 11.52 11.38
C LYS A 5 -8.26 10.91 10.33
N ASN A 6 -9.52 11.34 10.29
CA ASN A 6 -10.49 10.87 9.30
C ASN A 6 -10.07 11.27 7.88
N LEU A 7 -9.60 12.51 7.69
CA LEU A 7 -9.09 12.97 6.40
C LEU A 7 -7.92 12.13 5.92
N ARG A 8 -6.95 11.80 6.79
CA ARG A 8 -5.86 10.87 6.46
C ARG A 8 -6.39 9.50 6.02
N GLY A 9 -7.39 8.97 6.72
CA GLY A 9 -8.02 7.70 6.33
C GLY A 9 -8.67 7.75 4.95
N VAL A 10 -9.38 8.84 4.64
CA VAL A 10 -10.00 9.07 3.32
C VAL A 10 -8.93 9.20 2.24
N LEU A 11 -7.91 10.04 2.44
CA LEU A 11 -6.81 10.23 1.49
C LEU A 11 -6.09 8.92 1.22
N ARG A 12 -5.70 8.18 2.28
CA ARG A 12 -5.09 6.85 2.15
C ARG A 12 -5.94 5.92 1.28
N SER A 13 -7.24 5.88 1.54
CA SER A 13 -8.17 5.02 0.80
C SER A 13 -8.30 5.42 -0.67
N GLN A 14 -8.24 6.72 -0.98
CA GLN A 14 -8.22 7.20 -2.36
C GLN A 14 -6.92 6.86 -3.07
N VAL A 15 -5.78 7.02 -2.38
CA VAL A 15 -4.47 6.64 -2.91
C VAL A 15 -4.48 5.16 -3.28
N ASP A 16 -4.84 4.28 -2.35
CA ASP A 16 -4.87 2.82 -2.56
C ASP A 16 -5.67 2.42 -3.81
N ARG A 17 -6.83 3.05 -4.05
CA ARG A 17 -7.64 2.80 -5.25
C ARG A 17 -7.06 3.37 -6.54
N SER A 18 -6.26 4.43 -6.45
CA SER A 18 -5.71 5.14 -7.60
C SER A 18 -4.34 4.61 -8.03
N LEU A 19 -3.68 3.81 -7.20
CA LEU A 19 -2.38 3.24 -7.53
C LEU A 19 -2.50 2.29 -8.72
N SER A 20 -1.71 2.55 -9.75
CA SER A 20 -1.54 1.67 -10.91
C SER A 20 -0.09 1.74 -11.40
N LYS A 21 0.31 0.80 -12.27
CA LYS A 21 1.65 0.79 -12.88
C LYS A 21 1.79 1.79 -14.02
N ASP A 22 0.67 2.30 -14.54
CA ASP A 22 0.62 3.12 -15.76
C ASP A 22 0.33 4.59 -15.47
N SER A 23 0.13 4.96 -14.20
CA SER A 23 -0.20 6.32 -13.78
C SER A 23 0.71 6.82 -12.68
N ILE A 24 1.00 8.13 -12.69
CA ILE A 24 1.66 8.81 -11.57
C ILE A 24 0.58 9.41 -10.67
N VAL A 25 0.64 9.11 -9.38
CA VAL A 25 -0.26 9.67 -8.36
C VAL A 25 0.50 10.67 -7.52
N ILE A 26 0.04 11.93 -7.51
CA ILE A 26 0.56 12.99 -6.63
C ILE A 26 -0.36 13.12 -5.43
N VAL A 27 0.20 12.98 -4.23
CA VAL A 27 -0.54 13.12 -2.97
C VAL A 27 -0.30 14.50 -2.39
N ASP A 28 -1.01 15.50 -2.91
CA ASP A 28 -0.94 16.88 -2.45
C ASP A 28 -1.74 17.07 -1.16
N SER A 29 -1.05 16.95 -0.03
CA SER A 29 -1.59 17.09 1.32
C SER A 29 -0.46 17.45 2.29
N LEU A 30 -0.80 17.77 3.54
CA LEU A 30 0.17 18.15 4.57
C LEU A 30 1.26 17.11 4.78
N ASN A 31 0.91 15.81 4.73
CA ASN A 31 1.84 14.67 4.87
C ASN A 31 2.86 14.84 6.02
N ASN A 32 2.44 15.52 7.10
CA ASN A 32 3.29 16.14 8.12
C ASN A 32 3.85 15.19 9.18
N ILE A 33 3.34 13.95 9.23
CA ILE A 33 3.75 12.93 10.20
C ILE A 33 4.38 11.75 9.50
N LYS A 34 5.49 11.25 10.06
CA LYS A 34 6.27 10.13 9.52
C LYS A 34 5.46 8.85 9.38
N GLY A 35 4.55 8.60 10.34
CA GLY A 35 3.69 7.42 10.33
C GLY A 35 2.79 7.38 9.10
N TYR A 36 2.26 8.54 8.69
CA TYR A 36 1.39 8.61 7.51
C TYR A 36 2.19 8.45 6.20
N ARG A 37 3.40 9.02 6.12
CA ARG A 37 4.28 8.78 4.96
C ARG A 37 4.68 7.30 4.84
N TYR A 38 4.99 6.65 5.96
CA TYR A 38 5.25 5.21 6.00
C TYR A 38 4.05 4.38 5.54
N GLU A 39 2.83 4.78 5.90
CA GLU A 39 1.60 4.15 5.41
C GLU A 39 1.46 4.24 3.88
N LEU A 40 1.72 5.42 3.29
CA LEU A 40 1.70 5.61 1.83
C LEU A 40 2.79 4.79 1.14
N TRP A 41 3.99 4.74 1.72
CA TRP A 41 5.08 3.89 1.23
C TRP A 41 4.70 2.41 1.26
N CYS A 42 4.00 1.94 2.30
CA CYS A 42 3.50 0.56 2.36
C CYS A 42 2.53 0.25 1.21
N LEU A 43 1.62 1.18 0.85
CA LEU A 43 0.72 1.01 -0.28
C LEU A 43 1.48 0.93 -1.62
N ALA A 44 2.46 1.82 -1.81
CA ALA A 44 3.31 1.80 -2.99
C ALA A 44 4.12 0.49 -3.10
N ARG A 45 4.65 0.01 -1.97
CA ARG A 45 5.36 -1.26 -1.89
C ARG A 45 4.47 -2.45 -2.20
N ALA A 46 3.26 -2.49 -1.66
CA ALA A 46 2.30 -3.55 -1.93
C ALA A 46 1.87 -3.57 -3.41
N SER A 47 1.76 -2.39 -4.02
CA SER A 47 1.42 -2.23 -5.44
C SER A 47 2.60 -2.50 -6.38
N GLY A 48 3.80 -2.67 -5.85
CA GLY A 48 5.00 -2.92 -6.63
C GLY A 48 5.40 -1.75 -7.54
N ILE A 49 5.18 -0.51 -7.10
CA ILE A 49 5.47 0.71 -7.86
C ILE A 49 6.64 1.49 -7.24
N ARG A 50 7.13 2.50 -7.95
CA ARG A 50 8.09 3.46 -7.39
C ARG A 50 7.37 4.44 -6.45
N TYR A 51 8.12 4.96 -5.50
CA TYR A 51 7.68 5.94 -4.52
C TYR A 51 8.83 6.93 -4.31
N CYS A 52 8.51 8.20 -4.14
CA CYS A 52 9.46 9.21 -3.71
C CYS A 52 8.75 10.26 -2.85
N VAL A 53 9.53 10.99 -2.05
CA VAL A 53 9.05 12.13 -1.29
C VAL A 53 9.57 13.40 -1.95
N VAL A 54 8.68 14.35 -2.21
CA VAL A 54 9.04 15.72 -2.58
C VAL A 54 8.78 16.60 -1.36
N PHE A 55 9.83 17.23 -0.83
CA PHE A 55 9.77 18.05 0.37
C PHE A 55 10.00 19.52 0.02
N CYS A 56 9.01 20.36 0.28
CA CYS A 56 9.16 21.81 0.20
C CYS A 56 9.71 22.32 1.53
N ASP A 57 11.02 22.52 1.61
CA ASP A 57 11.66 23.10 2.78
C ASP A 57 11.48 24.61 2.79
N THR A 58 10.73 25.10 3.77
CA THR A 58 10.48 26.52 3.96
C THR A 58 10.45 26.80 5.46
N GLU A 59 11.11 27.89 5.86
CA GLU A 59 11.17 28.30 7.26
C GLU A 59 9.78 28.66 7.78
N VAL A 60 9.53 28.34 9.06
CA VAL A 60 8.21 28.52 9.69
C VAL A 60 7.75 29.97 9.64
N ASP A 61 8.67 30.93 9.84
CA ASP A 61 8.34 32.35 9.80
C ASP A 61 7.88 32.80 8.40
N GLN A 62 8.51 32.27 7.35
CA GLN A 62 8.10 32.54 5.97
C GLN A 62 6.73 31.93 5.66
N CYS A 63 6.47 30.71 6.12
CA CYS A 63 5.16 30.06 6.02
C CYS A 63 4.07 30.86 6.76
N ARG A 64 4.40 31.46 7.92
CA ARG A 64 3.48 32.31 8.69
C ARG A 64 3.12 33.56 7.89
N GLU A 65 4.12 34.24 7.33
CA GLU A 65 3.92 35.41 6.47
C GLU A 65 3.03 35.09 5.26
N TRP A 66 3.26 33.94 4.60
CA TRP A 66 2.42 33.52 3.48
C TRP A 66 0.97 33.22 3.89
N ASN A 67 0.78 32.62 5.06
CA ASN A 67 -0.55 32.34 5.60
C ASN A 67 -1.30 33.65 5.94
N ASP A 68 -0.60 34.65 6.49
CA ASP A 68 -1.18 35.96 6.79
C ASP A 68 -1.51 36.73 5.49
N LYS A 69 -0.62 36.74 4.50
CA LYS A 69 -0.89 37.33 3.18
C LYS A 69 -2.12 36.71 2.51
N ARG A 70 -2.29 35.38 2.57
CA ARG A 70 -3.49 34.70 2.06
C ARG A 70 -4.76 35.19 2.76
N ARG A 71 -4.71 35.40 4.07
CA ARG A 71 -5.83 35.94 4.86
C ARG A 71 -6.18 37.36 4.44
N GLU A 72 -5.19 38.21 4.21
CA GLU A 72 -5.38 39.61 3.78
C GLU A 72 -6.10 39.71 2.43
N ILE A 73 -5.78 38.82 1.50
CA ILE A 73 -6.40 38.77 0.16
C ILE A 73 -7.69 37.94 0.11
N GLY A 74 -8.20 37.50 1.26
CA GLY A 74 -9.45 36.73 1.37
C GLY A 74 -9.38 35.29 0.87
N GLN A 75 -8.19 34.72 0.72
CA GLN A 75 -7.99 33.30 0.41
C GLN A 75 -8.09 32.43 1.66
N LEU A 76 -8.25 31.12 1.45
CA LEU A 76 -8.22 30.14 2.54
C LEU A 76 -6.84 30.17 3.24
N ALA A 77 -6.88 30.45 4.53
CA ALA A 77 -5.73 30.50 5.41
C ALA A 77 -6.07 29.77 6.72
N TYR A 78 -5.04 29.27 7.39
CA TYR A 78 -5.20 28.70 8.72
C TYR A 78 -5.34 29.81 9.76
N ASP A 79 -6.15 29.57 10.79
CA ASP A 79 -6.11 30.36 12.01
C ASP A 79 -4.72 30.24 12.67
N THR A 80 -4.26 31.30 13.33
CA THR A 80 -2.92 31.35 13.93
C THR A 80 -2.65 30.18 14.86
N ASN A 81 -3.61 29.82 15.72
CA ASN A 81 -3.45 28.70 16.66
C ASN A 81 -3.31 27.36 15.94
N ILE A 82 -4.02 27.16 14.82
CA ILE A 82 -3.95 25.95 14.02
C ILE A 82 -2.60 25.88 13.30
N PHE A 83 -2.15 26.99 12.71
CA PHE A 83 -0.86 27.08 12.06
C PHE A 83 0.29 26.72 13.01
N GLU A 84 0.32 27.34 14.19
CA GLU A 84 1.37 27.08 15.20
C GLU A 84 1.36 25.62 15.69
N ASP A 85 0.18 25.04 15.85
CA ASP A 85 0.05 23.62 16.19
C ASP A 85 0.57 22.70 15.07
N LEU A 86 0.25 23.00 13.80
CA LEU A 86 0.74 22.24 12.65
C LEU A 86 2.26 22.35 12.52
N ALA A 87 2.82 23.55 12.65
CA ALA A 87 4.26 23.80 12.56
C ALA A 87 5.02 23.06 13.67
N ARG A 88 4.51 23.07 14.90
CA ARG A 88 5.13 22.37 16.04
C ARG A 88 5.12 20.85 15.88
N ARG A 89 4.06 20.29 15.29
CA ARG A 89 3.90 18.84 15.08
C ARG A 89 4.56 18.31 13.81
N PHE A 90 5.11 19.19 12.98
CA PHE A 90 5.68 18.80 11.71
C PHE A 90 6.95 17.94 11.90
N GLU A 91 6.94 16.74 11.33
CA GLU A 91 8.08 15.83 11.33
C GLU A 91 8.76 15.85 9.95
N ARG A 92 9.93 16.51 9.87
CA ARG A 92 10.75 16.58 8.65
C ARG A 92 11.03 15.18 8.08
N PRO A 93 10.95 14.97 6.75
CA PRO A 93 11.36 13.73 6.13
C PRO A 93 12.87 13.50 6.28
N ASP A 94 13.28 12.23 6.32
CA ASP A 94 14.68 11.84 6.50
C ASP A 94 15.10 10.81 5.46
N SER A 95 16.02 11.20 4.57
CA SER A 95 16.52 10.37 3.47
C SER A 95 17.27 9.11 3.90
N ARG A 96 17.69 9.02 5.18
CA ARG A 96 18.28 7.81 5.76
C ARG A 96 17.24 6.71 5.95
N ASN A 97 15.96 7.08 6.07
CA ASN A 97 14.88 6.11 6.14
C ASN A 97 14.55 5.61 4.73
N ARG A 98 14.63 4.29 4.53
CA ARG A 98 14.32 3.65 3.24
C ARG A 98 12.92 3.96 2.69
N TRP A 99 11.98 4.30 3.57
CA TRP A 99 10.58 4.58 3.22
C TRP A 99 10.31 6.07 2.97
N ASP A 100 11.21 6.98 3.36
CA ASP A 100 11.18 8.40 2.98
C ASP A 100 12.15 8.69 1.80
N SER A 101 12.91 7.68 1.37
CA SER A 101 13.89 7.77 0.28
C SER A 101 13.38 7.08 -0.99
N PRO A 102 13.62 7.64 -2.20
CA PRO A 102 14.37 8.87 -2.48
C PRO A 102 13.59 10.15 -2.12
N LEU A 103 14.32 11.14 -1.59
CA LEU A 103 13.83 12.44 -1.15
C LEU A 103 14.35 13.52 -2.11
N PHE A 104 13.44 14.31 -2.67
CA PHE A 104 13.71 15.48 -3.50
C PHE A 104 13.33 16.73 -2.72
N GLU A 105 14.25 17.69 -2.58
CA GLU A 105 14.05 18.89 -1.76
C GLU A 105 13.89 20.13 -2.65
N LEU A 106 12.86 20.91 -2.36
CA LEU A 106 12.56 22.21 -2.97
C LEU A 106 12.73 23.29 -1.90
N PHE A 107 13.22 24.46 -2.28
CA PHE A 107 13.31 25.61 -1.37
C PHE A 107 12.52 26.81 -1.93
N PRO A 108 11.18 26.78 -1.94
CA PRO A 108 10.37 27.79 -2.65
C PRO A 108 10.58 29.24 -2.21
N SER A 109 11.11 29.49 -1.02
CA SER A 109 11.42 30.84 -0.53
C SER A 109 12.80 31.36 -0.97
N ARG A 110 13.69 30.49 -1.45
CA ARG A 110 15.09 30.80 -1.77
C ARG A 110 15.44 30.54 -3.23
N ASP A 111 14.81 29.52 -3.81
CA ASP A 111 15.06 29.08 -5.17
C ASP A 111 14.15 29.81 -6.15
N ASP A 112 14.69 30.11 -7.32
CA ASP A 112 13.90 30.58 -8.44
C ASP A 112 13.07 29.44 -9.06
N SER A 113 12.19 29.82 -9.99
CA SER A 113 11.36 28.86 -10.71
C SER A 113 12.17 27.86 -11.52
N GLU A 114 13.37 28.22 -11.98
CA GLU A 114 14.23 27.36 -12.80
C GLU A 114 14.78 26.19 -11.98
N ARG A 115 15.33 26.45 -10.80
CA ARG A 115 15.84 25.40 -9.91
C ARG A 115 14.73 24.49 -9.37
N THR A 116 13.54 25.03 -9.16
CA THR A 116 12.37 24.21 -8.81
C THR A 116 12.00 23.25 -9.96
N SER A 117 12.11 23.69 -11.22
CA SER A 117 11.86 22.85 -12.39
C SER A 117 12.81 21.66 -12.46
N THR A 118 14.11 21.86 -12.21
CA THR A 118 15.10 20.78 -12.32
C THR A 118 14.85 19.66 -11.32
N VAL A 119 14.51 19.98 -10.07
CA VAL A 119 14.19 18.97 -9.04
C VAL A 119 12.93 18.19 -9.41
N ILE A 120 11.92 18.86 -9.97
CA ILE A 120 10.70 18.20 -10.45
C ILE A 120 11.02 17.28 -11.64
N GLU A 121 11.85 17.72 -12.58
CA GLU A 121 12.32 16.91 -13.71
C GLU A 121 13.08 15.66 -13.23
N GLU A 122 13.94 15.78 -12.22
CA GLU A 122 14.64 14.66 -11.60
C GLU A 122 13.67 13.67 -10.94
N ALA A 123 12.66 14.16 -10.22
CA ALA A 123 11.63 13.33 -9.60
C ALA A 123 10.79 12.59 -10.67
N VAL A 124 10.37 13.29 -11.72
CA VAL A 124 9.63 12.70 -12.84
C VAL A 124 10.49 11.70 -13.59
N SER A 125 11.76 12.00 -13.83
CA SER A 125 12.72 11.08 -14.45
C SER A 125 12.90 9.82 -13.62
N TYR A 126 13.03 9.94 -12.29
CA TYR A 126 13.08 8.80 -11.38
C TYR A 126 11.82 7.93 -11.48
N LEU A 127 10.64 8.55 -11.49
CA LEU A 127 9.36 7.84 -11.55
C LEU A 127 9.14 7.14 -12.90
N THR A 128 9.52 7.78 -14.01
CA THR A 128 9.25 7.33 -15.39
C THR A 128 10.37 6.50 -16.02
N LYS A 129 11.54 6.39 -15.38
CA LYS A 129 12.68 5.63 -15.90
C LYS A 129 12.28 4.22 -16.36
N LYS A 130 12.58 3.85 -17.61
CA LYS A 130 12.28 2.49 -18.09
C LYS A 130 13.08 1.46 -17.30
N VAL A 131 12.40 0.39 -16.89
CA VAL A 131 13.01 -0.74 -16.18
C VAL A 131 13.63 -1.66 -17.22
N ASP A 132 14.96 -1.71 -17.28
CA ASP A 132 15.66 -2.72 -18.08
C ASP A 132 15.50 -4.09 -17.40
N SER A 133 14.85 -5.03 -18.07
CA SER A 133 14.54 -6.38 -17.56
C SER A 133 15.77 -7.20 -17.14
N LYS A 134 16.97 -6.76 -17.51
CA LYS A 134 18.26 -7.39 -17.16
C LYS A 134 18.78 -7.01 -15.78
N THR A 135 18.40 -5.84 -15.27
CA THR A 135 18.72 -5.40 -13.91
C THR A 135 17.42 -5.36 -13.13
N ARG A 136 17.26 -6.23 -12.12
CA ARG A 136 16.23 -6.03 -11.08
C ARG A 136 16.39 -4.61 -10.58
N ASP A 137 15.49 -3.72 -11.01
CA ASP A 137 15.61 -2.32 -10.68
C ASP A 137 15.28 -2.18 -9.20
N VAL A 138 16.32 -2.05 -8.37
CA VAL A 138 16.24 -1.93 -6.90
C VAL A 138 15.29 -0.79 -6.49
N LYS A 139 14.99 0.12 -7.42
CA LYS A 139 14.13 1.29 -7.26
C LYS A 139 12.63 0.98 -7.35
N VAL A 140 12.23 -0.12 -8.00
CA VAL A 140 10.83 -0.58 -7.95
C VAL A 140 10.63 -1.38 -6.68
N LEU A 141 9.77 -0.88 -5.80
CA LEU A 141 9.50 -1.53 -4.52
C LEU A 141 8.93 -2.93 -4.76
N GLN A 142 9.45 -3.92 -4.03
CA GLN A 142 8.97 -5.29 -4.15
C GLN A 142 7.99 -5.61 -3.01
N PRO A 143 6.79 -6.12 -3.32
CA PRO A 143 5.88 -6.64 -2.32
C PRO A 143 6.59 -7.74 -1.52
N THR A 144 6.42 -7.73 -0.21
CA THR A 144 6.81 -8.89 0.62
C THR A 144 5.67 -9.89 0.61
N ILE A 145 5.92 -11.16 0.93
CA ILE A 145 4.88 -12.18 1.09
C ILE A 145 3.75 -11.70 2.02
N ALA A 146 4.08 -10.95 3.08
CA ALA A 146 3.11 -10.36 4.02
C ALA A 146 2.25 -9.22 3.44
N THR A 147 2.64 -8.62 2.31
CA THR A 147 1.90 -7.52 1.65
C THR A 147 1.34 -7.93 0.30
N GLN A 148 1.52 -9.19 -0.12
CA GLN A 148 0.83 -9.70 -1.29
C GLN A 148 -0.65 -9.76 -0.95
N THR A 149 -1.46 -9.06 -1.74
CA THR A 149 -2.90 -9.26 -1.73
C THR A 149 -3.14 -10.74 -1.97
N ALA A 150 -3.86 -11.41 -1.06
CA ALA A 150 -4.22 -12.81 -1.24
C ALA A 150 -4.76 -12.97 -2.66
N VAL A 151 -4.25 -13.97 -3.39
CA VAL A 151 -4.74 -14.32 -4.72
C VAL A 151 -6.26 -14.35 -4.62
N LYS A 152 -6.95 -13.50 -5.40
CA LYS A 152 -8.40 -13.58 -5.51
C LYS A 152 -8.68 -15.00 -5.96
N THR A 153 -9.19 -15.83 -5.05
CA THR A 153 -9.59 -17.20 -5.37
C THR A 153 -10.49 -17.10 -6.59
N GLU A 154 -10.17 -17.86 -7.63
CA GLU A 154 -10.99 -17.85 -8.84
C GLU A 154 -12.46 -18.07 -8.43
N ALA A 155 -13.40 -17.47 -9.15
CA ALA A 155 -14.83 -17.52 -8.78
C ALA A 155 -15.35 -18.96 -8.55
N ASN A 156 -14.63 -19.95 -9.07
CA ASN A 156 -14.94 -21.36 -8.99
C ASN A 156 -14.24 -22.13 -7.86
N THR A 157 -13.30 -21.55 -7.10
CA THR A 157 -12.51 -22.33 -6.12
C THR A 157 -13.37 -22.89 -4.99
N LEU A 158 -14.37 -22.13 -4.50
CA LEU A 158 -15.32 -22.64 -3.50
C LEU A 158 -16.12 -23.82 -4.03
N TYR A 159 -16.53 -23.77 -5.30
CA TYR A 159 -17.26 -24.85 -5.96
C TYR A 159 -16.38 -26.09 -6.16
N GLU A 160 -15.13 -25.93 -6.62
CA GLU A 160 -14.20 -27.05 -6.76
C GLU A 160 -13.86 -27.70 -5.41
N MET A 161 -13.73 -26.90 -4.35
CA MET A 161 -13.54 -27.43 -2.98
C MET A 161 -14.77 -28.18 -2.49
N ASP A 162 -15.97 -27.64 -2.69
CA ASP A 162 -17.22 -28.27 -2.29
C ASP A 162 -17.44 -29.60 -3.04
N LYS A 163 -17.22 -29.59 -4.36
CA LYS A 163 -17.28 -30.78 -5.21
C LYS A 163 -16.29 -31.86 -4.76
N ALA A 164 -15.02 -31.50 -4.54
CA ALA A 164 -14.01 -32.44 -4.05
C ALA A 164 -14.37 -33.01 -2.66
N THR A 165 -14.95 -32.19 -1.78
CA THR A 165 -15.41 -32.65 -0.46
C THR A 165 -16.59 -33.62 -0.59
N GLN A 166 -17.53 -33.34 -1.51
CA GLN A 166 -18.68 -34.20 -1.78
C GLN A 166 -18.25 -35.56 -2.37
N GLU A 167 -17.25 -35.59 -3.26
CA GLU A 167 -16.66 -36.82 -3.80
C GLU A 167 -16.08 -37.71 -2.68
N VAL A 168 -15.37 -37.10 -1.73
CA VAL A 168 -14.85 -37.82 -0.54
C VAL A 168 -15.98 -38.38 0.32
N ILE A 169 -17.01 -37.57 0.60
CA ILE A 169 -18.17 -38.00 1.40
C ILE A 169 -18.87 -39.18 0.72
N ASN A 170 -19.12 -39.09 -0.58
CA ASN A 170 -19.78 -40.16 -1.32
C ASN A 170 -18.96 -41.46 -1.29
N ALA A 171 -17.65 -41.38 -1.49
CA ALA A 171 -16.76 -42.55 -1.40
C ALA A 171 -16.81 -43.22 -0.01
N ILE A 172 -16.91 -42.44 1.06
CA ILE A 172 -17.06 -42.97 2.42
C ILE A 172 -18.42 -43.64 2.60
N VAL A 173 -19.51 -42.99 2.17
CA VAL A 173 -20.88 -43.52 2.29
C VAL A 173 -21.05 -44.81 1.48
N GLU A 174 -20.53 -44.85 0.25
CA GLU A 174 -20.54 -46.04 -0.61
C GLU A 174 -19.81 -47.21 0.05
N ALA A 175 -18.61 -46.95 0.58
CA ALA A 175 -17.84 -47.97 1.28
C ALA A 175 -18.58 -48.49 2.53
N GLN A 176 -19.20 -47.59 3.32
CA GLN A 176 -20.01 -47.97 4.48
C GLN A 176 -21.26 -48.79 4.09
N SER A 177 -21.94 -48.42 3.00
CA SER A 177 -23.14 -49.13 2.53
C SER A 177 -22.84 -50.52 1.97
N SER A 178 -21.65 -50.70 1.37
CA SER A 178 -21.17 -51.98 0.87
C SER A 178 -20.72 -52.93 1.99
N GLY A 179 -20.46 -52.40 3.19
CA GLY A 179 -20.07 -53.12 4.40
C GLY A 179 -21.23 -53.71 5.19
N PHE A 180 -22.31 -54.19 4.54
CA PHE A 180 -23.39 -54.89 5.22
C PHE A 180 -22.92 -56.29 5.66
N GLY A 181 -22.14 -56.33 6.76
CA GLY A 181 -21.68 -57.55 7.43
C GLY A 181 -20.16 -57.72 7.60
N ALA A 182 -19.32 -56.80 7.12
CA ALA A 182 -17.87 -56.84 7.32
C ALA A 182 -17.32 -55.44 7.65
N THR A 183 -16.35 -55.36 8.56
CA THR A 183 -15.72 -54.10 8.96
C THR A 183 -14.98 -53.48 7.76
N VAL A 184 -15.34 -52.25 7.42
CA VAL A 184 -14.66 -51.49 6.37
C VAL A 184 -13.43 -50.85 7.00
N ASP A 185 -12.33 -51.58 7.03
CA ASP A 185 -11.11 -51.14 7.73
C ASP A 185 -10.36 -50.03 6.97
N LYS A 186 -10.64 -49.85 5.67
CA LYS A 186 -9.89 -48.93 4.79
C LYS A 186 -10.69 -48.47 3.56
N VAL A 187 -10.71 -47.17 3.30
CA VAL A 187 -11.28 -46.56 2.09
C VAL A 187 -10.19 -45.88 1.26
N THR A 188 -10.16 -46.16 -0.04
CA THR A 188 -9.20 -45.57 -0.99
C THR A 188 -9.92 -44.58 -1.89
N ILE A 189 -9.52 -43.31 -1.85
CA ILE A 189 -10.20 -42.19 -2.52
C ILE A 189 -9.61 -41.91 -3.90
N GLY A 190 -8.36 -42.33 -4.15
CA GLY A 190 -7.69 -42.17 -5.44
C GLY A 190 -6.29 -42.76 -5.46
N PRO A 191 -5.65 -42.85 -6.63
CA PRO A 191 -4.34 -43.49 -6.80
C PRO A 191 -3.18 -42.77 -6.08
N ASP A 192 -3.30 -41.45 -5.88
CA ASP A 192 -2.26 -40.61 -5.25
C ASP A 192 -2.68 -40.04 -3.88
N LEU A 193 -3.81 -40.51 -3.33
CA LEU A 193 -4.34 -40.01 -2.06
C LEU A 193 -4.16 -41.04 -0.93
N PRO A 194 -3.86 -40.59 0.31
CA PRO A 194 -3.77 -41.49 1.44
C PRO A 194 -5.13 -42.14 1.69
N SER A 195 -5.09 -43.43 1.95
CA SER A 195 -6.27 -44.20 2.36
C SER A 195 -6.73 -43.82 3.77
N ILE A 196 -8.03 -43.74 3.98
CA ILE A 196 -8.63 -43.49 5.29
C ILE A 196 -8.89 -44.82 5.98
N SER A 197 -8.30 -45.04 7.16
CA SER A 197 -8.56 -46.21 7.99
C SER A 197 -9.61 -45.89 9.05
N PHE A 198 -10.65 -46.73 9.16
CA PHE A 198 -11.67 -46.61 10.21
C PHE A 198 -11.36 -47.61 11.31
N PHE A 199 -10.87 -47.13 12.46
CA PHE A 199 -10.72 -47.95 13.66
C PHE A 199 -12.03 -47.86 14.46
N PHE A 200 -12.79 -48.95 14.48
CA PHE A 200 -13.83 -49.13 15.49
C PHE A 200 -13.16 -49.64 16.78
N CYS A 201 -13.28 -48.86 17.86
CA CYS A 201 -12.93 -49.27 19.22
C CYS A 201 -14.09 -50.08 19.82
#